data_AF-A0A1H9WLS9-F1
#
_entry.id   AF-A0A1H9WLS9-F1
#
_cell.length_a   1.000
_cell.length_b   1.000
_cell.length_c   1.000
_cell.angle_alpha   90.00
_cell.angle_beta   90.00
_cell.angle_gamma   90.00
#
_symmetry.space_group_name_H-M   'P 1'
#
loop_
_entity.id
_entity.type
_entity.pdbx_description
1 polymer ?
#
loop_
_entity_poly.entity_id
_entity_poly.type
_entity_poly.pdbx_seq_one_letter_code
_entity_poly.pdbx_strand_id
1 'polypeptide(L)' 'MYAIEFEADIKNGVVTIPPEYNEIQNHHAHIVVMIKDMDTAEVPAAALDFSDTEISAFKEQDAVEMQRALRDEW' A
#
# COMPACT_ATOMS: atom_id res chain seq x y z
N MET A 1 -3.27 19.26 -19.43
CA MET A 1 -3.23 19.28 -17.96
C MET A 1 -1.81 18.96 -17.57
N TYR A 2 -1.17 19.80 -16.75
CA TYR A 2 0.25 19.66 -16.41
C TYR A 2 0.39 19.51 -14.90
N ALA A 3 1.34 18.68 -14.48
CA ALA A 3 1.71 18.48 -13.09
C ALA A 3 3.18 18.87 -12.92
N ILE A 4 3.51 19.40 -11.73
CA ILE A 4 4.88 19.71 -11.34
C ILE A 4 5.20 18.89 -10.11
N GLU A 5 6.33 18.20 -10.15
CA GLU A 5 6.94 17.53 -9.01
C GLU A 5 8.09 18.40 -8.50
N PHE A 6 8.12 18.62 -7.19
CA PHE A 6 9.19 19.37 -6.54
C PHE A 6 9.53 18.72 -5.19
N GLU A 7 10.79 18.84 -4.80
CA GLU A 7 11.26 18.46 -3.47
C GLU A 7 11.29 19.69 -2.57
N ALA A 8 10.79 19.56 -1.35
CA ALA A 8 10.80 20.62 -0.36
C ALA A 8 10.94 20.04 1.06
N ASP A 9 11.72 20.73 1.90
CA ASP A 9 11.85 20.38 3.30
C ASP A 9 10.53 20.61 4.05
N ILE A 10 10.14 19.64 4.87
CA ILE A 10 9.07 19.80 5.85
C ILE A 10 9.64 20.56 7.05
N LYS A 11 9.14 21.77 7.31
CA LYS A 11 9.51 22.58 8.48
C LYS A 11 8.34 22.71 9.41
N ASN A 12 8.48 22.21 10.64
CA ASN A 12 7.41 22.20 11.66
C ASN A 12 6.09 21.59 11.14
N GLY A 13 6.18 20.53 10.32
CA GLY A 13 5.00 19.86 9.74
C GLY A 13 4.36 20.60 8.56
N VAL A 14 4.97 21.69 8.07
CA VAL A 14 4.46 22.45 6.93
C VAL A 14 5.39 22.32 5.73
N VAL A 15 4.81 21.94 4.59
CA VAL A 15 5.44 22.06 3.26
C VAL A 15 4.88 23.29 2.60
N THR A 16 5.75 24.18 2.14
CA THR A 16 5.37 25.39 1.41
C THR A 16 5.71 25.20 -0.06
N ILE A 17 4.80 25.57 -0.96
CA ILE A 17 5.08 25.57 -2.39
C ILE A 17 6.17 26.61 -2.66
N PRO A 18 7.28 26.24 -3.34
CA PRO A 18 8.35 27.18 -3.66
C PRO A 18 7.82 28.41 -4.44
N PRO A 19 8.32 29.63 -4.16
CA PRO A 19 7.81 30.87 -4.76
C PRO A 19 7.82 30.89 -6.29
N GLU A 20 8.75 30.17 -6.92
CA GLU A 20 8.85 29.99 -8.37
C GLU A 20 7.61 29.33 -9.00
N TYR A 21 6.75 28.71 -8.19
CA TYR A 21 5.51 28.07 -8.62
C TYR A 21 4.24 28.85 -8.20
N ASN A 22 4.38 30.07 -7.66
CA ASN A 22 3.24 30.90 -7.21
C ASN A 22 2.24 31.27 -8.32
N GLU A 23 2.67 31.28 -9.57
CA GLU A 23 1.82 31.60 -10.72
C GLU A 23 0.86 30.45 -11.09
N ILE A 24 1.06 29.28 -10.50
CA ILE A 24 0.22 28.11 -10.75
C ILE A 24 -1.05 28.23 -9.92
N GLN A 25 -2.21 28.26 -10.59
CA GLN A 25 -3.50 28.17 -9.92
C GLN A 25 -3.74 26.74 -9.44
N ASN A 26 -3.23 26.45 -8.25
CA ASN A 26 -3.23 25.13 -7.64
C ASN A 26 -4.67 24.65 -7.34
N HIS A 27 -5.17 23.66 -8.08
CA HIS A 27 -6.47 23.02 -7.80
C HIS A 27 -6.35 21.63 -7.13
N HIS A 28 -5.20 20.96 -7.26
CA HIS A 28 -4.97 19.60 -6.74
C HIS A 28 -3.48 19.40 -6.42
N ALA A 29 -3.16 18.75 -5.31
CA ALA A 29 -1.80 18.42 -4.90
C ALA A 29 -1.70 16.94 -4.50
N HIS A 30 -0.66 16.26 -4.98
CA HIS A 30 -0.29 14.91 -4.57
C HIS A 30 1.03 15.00 -3.80
N ILE A 31 1.06 14.51 -2.56
CA ILE A 31 2.19 14.67 -1.64
C ILE A 31 2.73 13.27 -1.31
N VAL A 32 4.02 13.07 -1.56
CA VAL A 32 4.75 11.86 -1.16
C VAL A 32 5.75 12.27 -0.09
N VAL A 33 5.64 11.70 1.10
CA VAL A 33 6.53 12.01 2.23
C VAL A 33 7.50 10.86 2.43
N MET A 34 8.80 11.14 2.27
CA MET A 34 9.85 10.23 2.70
C MET A 34 10.07 10.41 4.19
N ILE A 35 9.68 9.39 4.96
CA ILE A 35 10.10 9.27 6.35
C ILE A 35 11.46 8.57 6.38
N LYS A 36 12.36 9.01 7.27
CA LYS A 36 13.48 8.14 7.65
C LYS A 36 12.89 6.84 8.18
N ASP A 37 13.63 5.75 8.09
CA ASP A 37 13.34 4.55 8.85
C ASP A 37 13.13 4.99 10.30
N MET A 38 11.86 5.11 10.69
CA MET A 38 11.55 5.04 12.09
C MET A 38 12.00 3.63 12.46
N ASP A 39 12.51 3.44 13.67
CA ASP A 39 12.40 2.12 14.29
C ASP A 39 10.88 1.86 14.37
N THR A 40 10.27 1.45 13.24
CA THR A 40 9.08 0.64 13.23
C THR A 40 9.54 -0.53 14.05
N ALA A 41 9.24 -0.49 15.35
CA ALA A 41 9.24 -1.67 16.18
C ALA A 41 8.58 -2.71 15.29
N GLU A 42 9.38 -3.67 14.81
CA GLU A 42 8.90 -4.72 13.93
C GLU A 42 7.64 -5.20 14.61
N VAL A 43 6.48 -4.92 14.01
CA VAL A 43 5.26 -5.54 14.51
C VAL A 43 5.56 -7.00 14.25
N PRO A 44 5.85 -7.81 15.29
CA PRO A 44 6.30 -9.17 15.06
C PRO A 44 5.20 -9.77 14.20
N ALA A 45 5.58 -10.29 13.02
CA ALA A 45 4.62 -10.87 12.09
C ALA A 45 3.74 -11.80 12.91
N ALA A 46 2.51 -11.34 13.20
CA ALA A 46 1.64 -12.09 14.09
C ALA A 46 1.47 -13.42 13.40
N ALA A 47 1.84 -14.51 14.08
CA ALA A 47 1.61 -15.84 13.54
C ALA A 47 0.11 -15.90 13.23
N LEU A 48 -0.22 -15.95 11.94
CA LEU A 48 -1.60 -16.00 11.50
C LEU A 48 -2.17 -17.32 12.01
N ASP A 49 -2.97 -17.26 13.06
CA ASP A 49 -3.63 -18.42 13.63
C ASP A 49 -4.99 -18.60 12.95
N PHE A 50 -5.09 -19.63 12.13
CA PHE A 50 -6.31 -20.01 11.44
C PHE A 50 -7.03 -21.19 12.13
N SER A 51 -6.64 -21.56 13.35
CA SER A 51 -7.24 -22.69 14.09
C SER A 51 -8.75 -22.51 14.32
N ASP A 52 -9.22 -21.27 14.48
CA ASP A 52 -10.63 -20.93 14.64
C ASP A 52 -11.35 -20.61 13.32
N THR A 53 -10.68 -20.76 12.16
CA THR A 53 -11.29 -20.49 10.86
C THR A 53 -11.96 -21.73 10.29
N GLU A 54 -13.29 -21.70 10.21
CA GLU A 54 -14.01 -22.67 9.38
C GLU A 54 -13.94 -22.27 7.90
N ILE A 55 -13.20 -23.03 7.10
CA ILE A 55 -13.20 -22.89 5.64
C ILE A 55 -14.43 -23.64 5.10
N SER A 56 -15.42 -22.90 4.59
CA SER A 56 -16.61 -23.47 3.94
C SER A 56 -16.42 -23.79 2.47
N ALA A 57 -15.36 -23.26 1.85
CA ALA A 57 -14.95 -23.67 0.52
C ALA A 57 -14.61 -25.17 0.57
N PHE A 58 -15.15 -25.95 -0.38
CA PHE A 58 -14.86 -27.38 -0.55
C PHE A 58 -15.58 -28.36 0.40
N LYS A 59 -16.56 -27.92 1.21
CA LYS A 59 -17.33 -28.85 2.09
C LYS A 59 -17.99 -30.03 1.35
N GLU A 60 -18.27 -29.89 0.06
CA GLU A 60 -18.96 -30.91 -0.77
C GLU A 60 -18.07 -31.48 -1.89
N GLN A 61 -16.80 -31.09 -1.98
CA GLN A 61 -15.91 -31.46 -3.09
C GLN A 61 -14.48 -31.68 -2.58
N ASP A 62 -13.77 -32.65 -3.16
CA ASP A 62 -12.36 -32.87 -2.83
C ASP A 62 -11.53 -31.64 -3.27
N ALA A 63 -10.96 -30.95 -2.28
CA ALA A 63 -10.15 -29.75 -2.51
C ALA A 63 -8.92 -30.03 -3.38
N VAL A 64 -8.32 -31.23 -3.28
CA VAL A 64 -7.15 -31.64 -4.06
C VAL A 64 -7.55 -31.93 -5.50
N GLU A 65 -8.70 -32.56 -5.74
CA GLU A 65 -9.20 -32.78 -7.11
C GLU A 65 -9.50 -31.46 -7.82
N MET A 66 -10.14 -30.50 -7.15
CA MET A 66 -10.38 -29.19 -7.75
C MET A 66 -9.09 -28.41 -8.01
N GLN A 67 -8.12 -28.46 -7.09
CA GLN A 67 -6.82 -27.86 -7.33
C GLN A 67 -6.10 -28.47 -8.54
N ARG A 68 -6.23 -29.79 -8.75
CA ARG A 68 -5.67 -30.48 -9.93
C ARG A 68 -6.38 -30.09 -11.22
N ALA A 69 -7.70 -29.95 -11.20
CA ALA A 69 -8.48 -29.53 -12.36
C ALA A 69 -8.20 -28.07 -12.79
N LEU A 70 -7.90 -27.20 -11.81
CA LEU A 70 -7.54 -25.79 -12.06
C LEU A 70 -6.07 -25.62 -12.48
N ARG A 71 -5.22 -26.60 -12.19
CA ARG A 71 -3.83 -26.61 -12.65
C ARG A 71 -3.82 -27.05 -14.11
N ASP A 72 -3.97 -26.09 -15.02
CA ASP A 72 -3.73 -26.30 -16.45
C ASP A 72 -2.29 -26.81 -16.58
N GLU A 73 -2.13 -28.09 -16.93
CA GLU A 73 -0.82 -28.72 -17.14
C GLU A 73 -0.29 -28.23 -18.48
N TRP A 74 0.41 -27.09 -18.45
CA TRP A 74 1.31 -26.66 -19.52
C TRP A 74 2.72 -27.21 -19.31
#